data_AF-A0A067DGC4-F1
#
_entry.id   AF-A0A067DGC4-F1
#
_cell.length_a   1.000
_cell.length_b   1.000
_cell.length_c   1.000
_cell.angle_alpha   90.00
_cell.angle_beta   90.00
_cell.angle_gamma   90.00
#
_symmetry.space_group_name_H-M   'P 1'
#
loop_
_entity.id
_entity.type
_entity.pdbx_description
1 polymer ?
#
loop_
_entity_poly.entity_id
_entity_poly.type
_entity_poly.pdbx_seq_one_letter_code
_entity_poly.pdbx_strand_id
1 'polypeptide(L)'
;VLGVYEWSGNNPLPPEIWLLPYFLPFHPGRMWCHCRMVYLPMSYLYGTRFVGPFNSLILSLRKELYTLPYHYIDWDHARNLCAKVQ
;
A
#
# COMPACT_ATOMS: atom_id res chain seq x y z
N VAL A 1 2.93 -1.89 -6.16
CA VAL A 1 2.70 -1.44 -7.56
C VAL A 1 3.99 -1.43 -8.39
N LEU A 2 4.94 -0.50 -8.21
CA LEU A 2 6.16 -0.47 -9.04
C LEU A 2 7.12 -1.65 -8.77
N GLY A 3 7.03 -2.26 -7.58
CA GLY A 3 7.92 -3.36 -7.18
C GLY A 3 9.18 -2.89 -6.44
N VAL A 4 9.29 -1.61 -6.07
CA VAL A 4 10.41 -1.09 -5.27
C VAL A 4 10.14 -1.06 -3.77
N TYR A 5 8.94 -1.43 -3.31
CA TYR A 5 8.52 -1.44 -1.90
C TYR A 5 7.57 -2.62 -1.70
N GLU A 6 7.75 -3.42 -0.64
CA GLU A 6 6.92 -4.61 -0.42
C GLU A 6 5.51 -4.26 0.07
N TRP A 7 4.53 -5.00 -0.42
CA TRP A 7 3.13 -4.78 -0.04
C TRP A 7 2.86 -5.01 1.45
N SER A 8 3.65 -5.87 2.11
CA SER A 8 3.59 -6.10 3.56
C SER A 8 3.98 -4.88 4.38
N GLY A 9 4.77 -3.97 3.83
CA GLY A 9 5.13 -2.72 4.49
C GLY A 9 4.08 -1.63 4.39
N ASN A 10 2.88 -1.92 3.89
CA ASN A 10 1.77 -0.98 3.88
C ASN A 10 0.65 -1.49 4.79
N ASN A 11 0.00 -0.57 5.50
CA ASN A 11 -1.20 -0.91 6.23
C ASN A 11 -2.29 -1.46 5.29
N PRO A 12 -3.03 -2.52 5.70
CA PRO A 12 -4.00 -3.17 4.84
C PRO A 12 -5.08 -2.25 4.29
N LEU A 13 -5.40 -2.48 3.02
CA LEU A 13 -6.51 -1.85 2.31
C LEU A 13 -7.48 -2.97 1.87
N PRO A 14 -8.18 -3.63 2.82
CA PRO A 14 -8.95 -4.82 2.54
C PRO A 14 -10.10 -4.51 1.57
N PRO A 15 -10.17 -5.13 0.37
CA PRO A 15 -11.28 -4.93 -0.55
C PRO A 15 -12.63 -5.44 -0.01
N GLU A 16 -12.62 -6.29 1.02
CA GLU A 16 -13.82 -6.85 1.65
C GLU A 16 -14.67 -5.77 2.35
N ILE A 17 -14.05 -4.65 2.74
CA ILE A 17 -14.76 -3.53 3.40
C ILE A 17 -15.84 -2.91 2.50
N TRP A 18 -15.72 -3.07 1.17
CA TRP A 18 -16.70 -2.61 0.19
C TRP A 18 -17.95 -3.49 0.09
N LEU A 19 -17.90 -4.71 0.65
CA LEU A 19 -19.03 -5.66 0.67
C LEU A 19 -19.88 -5.52 1.94
N LEU A 20 -19.46 -4.67 2.86
CA LEU A 20 -20.15 -4.47 4.13
C LEU A 20 -21.54 -3.83 3.94
N PRO A 21 -22.48 -4.06 4.86
CA PRO A 21 -23.75 -3.33 4.86
C PRO A 21 -23.55 -1.81 5.05
N TYR A 22 -24.27 -1.00 4.27
CA TYR A 22 -24.16 0.47 4.29
C TYR A 22 -24.48 1.12 5.66
N PHE A 23 -25.23 0.44 6.53
CA PHE A 23 -25.57 0.97 7.85
C PHE A 23 -24.36 1.03 8.81
N LEU A 24 -23.28 0.28 8.53
CA LEU A 24 -22.08 0.32 9.37
C LEU A 24 -21.36 1.68 9.25
N PRO A 25 -20.88 2.25 10.36
CA PRO A 25 -20.32 3.61 10.36
C PRO A 25 -19.03 3.75 9.55
N PHE A 26 -18.31 2.65 9.36
CA PHE A 26 -17.06 2.57 8.59
C PHE A 26 -17.25 2.08 7.15
N HIS A 27 -18.49 1.93 6.68
CA HIS A 27 -18.75 1.54 5.30
C HIS A 27 -18.16 2.60 4.33
N PRO A 28 -17.34 2.23 3.33
CA PRO A 28 -16.63 3.18 2.45
C PRO A 28 -17.56 4.12 1.68
N GLY A 29 -18.80 3.72 1.44
CA GLY A 29 -19.84 4.56 0.84
C GLY A 29 -20.12 5.85 1.61
N ARG A 30 -19.82 5.89 2.92
CA ARG A 30 -19.96 7.07 3.80
C ARG A 30 -18.72 7.97 3.84
N MET A 31 -17.60 7.54 3.26
CA MET A 31 -16.39 8.37 3.17
C MET A 31 -16.62 9.57 2.26
N TRP A 32 -15.85 10.64 2.47
CA TRP A 32 -15.81 11.75 1.53
C TRP A 32 -15.53 11.25 0.10
N CYS A 33 -16.23 11.81 -0.89
CA CYS A 33 -16.25 11.28 -2.25
C CYS A 33 -14.84 11.16 -2.85
N HIS A 34 -13.97 12.15 -2.63
CA HIS A 34 -12.58 12.10 -3.11
C HIS A 34 -11.78 10.98 -2.43
N CYS A 35 -11.92 10.79 -1.11
CA CYS A 35 -11.29 9.65 -0.44
C CYS A 35 -11.78 8.33 -1.03
N ARG A 36 -13.09 8.18 -1.23
CA ARG A 36 -13.67 6.96 -1.82
C ARG A 36 -13.10 6.65 -3.20
N MET A 37 -12.97 7.66 -4.05
CA MET A 37 -12.42 7.53 -5.41
C MET A 37 -10.94 7.12 -5.43
N VAL A 38 -10.17 7.44 -4.39
CA VAL A 38 -8.76 7.03 -4.27
C VAL A 38 -8.65 5.63 -3.64
N TYR A 39 -9.37 5.38 -2.55
CA TYR A 39 -9.25 4.12 -1.80
C TYR A 39 -9.83 2.92 -2.55
N LEU A 40 -10.84 3.12 -3.43
CA LEU A 40 -11.42 2.03 -4.22
C LEU A 40 -10.37 1.33 -5.11
N PRO A 41 -9.72 2.01 -6.08
CA PRO A 41 -8.70 1.37 -6.90
C PRO A 41 -7.48 0.91 -6.09
N MET A 42 -7.11 1.62 -5.02
CA MET A 42 -6.01 1.21 -4.14
C MET A 42 -6.30 -0.12 -3.43
N SER A 43 -7.53 -0.33 -2.94
CA SER A 43 -7.93 -1.60 -2.31
C SER A 43 -7.94 -2.78 -3.30
N TYR A 44 -8.33 -2.54 -4.56
CA TYR A 44 -8.24 -3.54 -5.61
C TYR A 44 -6.78 -3.95 -5.90
N LEU A 45 -5.88 -2.98 -6.02
CA LEU A 45 -4.44 -3.24 -6.21
C LEU A 45 -3.83 -3.95 -5.00
N TYR A 46 -4.27 -3.61 -3.78
CA TYR A 46 -3.83 -4.27 -2.56
C TYR A 46 -4.31 -5.72 -2.51
N GLY A 47 -5.58 -6.00 -2.83
CA GLY A 47 -6.14 -7.34 -2.86
C GLY A 47 -5.48 -8.25 -3.88
N THR A 48 -5.14 -7.72 -5.06
CA THR A 48 -4.42 -8.45 -6.12
C THR A 48 -2.91 -8.52 -5.92
N ARG A 49 -2.38 -7.76 -4.95
CA ARG A 49 -0.93 -7.58 -4.73
C ARG A 49 -0.19 -7.20 -6.01
N PHE A 50 -0.81 -6.37 -6.85
CA PHE A 50 -0.29 -6.06 -8.17
C PHE A 50 1.14 -5.49 -8.14
N VAL A 51 2.02 -6.07 -8.96
CA VAL A 51 3.37 -5.56 -9.20
C VAL A 51 3.60 -5.51 -10.71
N GLY A 52 4.12 -4.37 -11.19
CA GLY A 52 4.49 -4.20 -12.58
C GLY A 52 5.69 -5.08 -12.99
N PRO A 53 6.06 -5.09 -14.29
CA PRO A 53 7.17 -5.89 -14.79
C PRO A 53 8.48 -5.56 -14.08
N PHE A 54 9.20 -6.61 -13.67
CA PHE A 54 10.49 -6.47 -13.00
C PHE A 54 11.62 -6.23 -14.01
N ASN A 55 12.48 -5.24 -13.77
CA ASN A 55 13.57 -4.87 -14.67
C ASN A 55 14.82 -4.36 -13.92
N SER A 56 15.90 -4.07 -14.66
CA SER A 56 17.16 -3.56 -14.10
C SER A 56 17.02 -2.22 -13.37
N LEU A 57 16.10 -1.35 -13.81
CA LEU A 57 15.80 -0.09 -13.15
C LEU A 57 15.24 -0.32 -11.74
N ILE A 58 14.30 -1.27 -11.58
CA ILE A 58 13.75 -1.63 -10.26
C ILE A 58 14.86 -2.14 -9.32
N LEU A 59 15.79 -2.94 -9.81
CA LEU A 59 16.95 -3.39 -9.03
C LEU A 59 17.85 -2.24 -8.60
N SER A 60 18.07 -1.24 -9.46
CA SER A 60 18.84 -0.03 -9.12
C SER A 60 18.13 0.79 -8.05
N LEU A 61 16.83 1.06 -8.24
CA LEU A 61 16.02 1.81 -7.29
C LEU A 61 15.98 1.17 -5.89
N ARG A 62 15.91 -0.17 -5.81
CA ARG A 62 15.96 -0.88 -4.53
C ARG A 62 17.30 -0.71 -3.79
N LYS A 63 18.38 -0.33 -4.46
CA LYS A 63 19.68 -0.01 -3.84
C LYS A 63 19.81 1.47 -3.48
N GLU A 64 19.18 2.34 -4.26
CA GLU A 64 19.29 3.81 -4.10
C GLU A 64 18.32 4.37 -3.04
N LEU A 65 17.12 3.80 -2.91
CA LEU A 65 16.05 4.32 -2.05
C LEU A 65 16.20 3.98 -0.57
N TYR A 66 17.05 3.03 -0.22
CA TYR A 66 17.14 2.47 1.14
C TYR A 66 18.57 2.51 1.65
N THR A 67 18.72 2.78 2.95
CA THR A 67 20.03 2.75 3.63
C THR A 67 20.48 1.33 3.99
N LEU A 68 19.56 0.37 3.99
CA LEU A 68 19.80 -1.04 4.26
C LEU A 68 19.58 -1.87 2.98
N PRO A 69 20.27 -3.01 2.81
CA PRO A 69 19.98 -3.93 1.72
C PRO A 69 18.51 -4.35 1.73
N TYR A 70 17.86 -4.31 0.56
CA TYR A 70 16.42 -4.51 0.41
C TYR A 70 15.84 -5.74 1.12
N HIS A 71 16.59 -6.84 1.15
CA HIS A 71 16.18 -8.11 1.75
C HIS A 71 16.28 -8.16 3.28
N TYR A 72 16.96 -7.19 3.90
CA TYR A 72 17.05 -7.05 5.36
C TYR A 72 16.01 -6.06 5.93
N ILE A 73 15.21 -5.43 5.08
CA ILE A 73 14.18 -4.50 5.53
C ILE A 73 13.06 -5.30 6.20
N ASP A 74 12.78 -5.00 7.48
CA ASP A 74 11.60 -5.48 8.18
C ASP A 74 10.38 -4.67 7.73
N TRP A 75 9.66 -5.22 6.76
CA TRP A 75 8.48 -4.57 6.20
C TRP A 75 7.31 -4.52 7.19
N ASP A 76 7.13 -5.51 8.07
CA ASP A 76 6.03 -5.46 9.04
C ASP A 76 6.26 -4.37 10.08
N HIS A 77 7.51 -4.10 10.46
CA HIS A 77 7.82 -2.92 11.24
C HIS A 77 7.61 -1.61 10.44
N ALA A 78 8.05 -1.59 9.17
CA ALA A 78 8.02 -0.41 8.31
C ALA A 78 6.62 0.17 8.08
N ARG A 79 5.56 -0.65 8.14
CA ARG A 79 4.17 -0.21 7.90
C ARG A 79 3.66 0.88 8.84
N ASN A 80 4.29 1.03 10.00
CA ASN A 80 3.95 2.04 11.01
C ASN A 80 5.02 3.15 11.11
N LEU A 81 6.05 3.09 10.27
CA LEU A 81 7.08 4.12 10.20
C LEU A 81 6.66 5.22 9.24
N CYS A 82 6.56 6.44 9.75
CA CYS A 82 6.43 7.66 8.96
C CYS A 82 7.43 8.69 9.48
N ALA A 83 8.03 9.44 8.55
CA ALA A 83 8.90 10.55 8.93
C ALA A 83 8.08 11.59 9.73
N LYS A 84 8.68 12.13 10.80
CA LYS A 84 8.06 13.21 11.56
C LYS A 84 8.09 14.48 10.71
N VAL A 85 7.03 15.29 10.84
CA VAL A 85 7.02 16.64 10.28
C VAL A 85 8.13 17.43 10.97
N GLN A 86 9.05 18.00 10.20
CA GLN A 86 10.10 18.90 10.68
C GLN A 86 9.55 20.28 11.02
#